data_AF-A0A0F3LEZ0-F1
#
_entry.id   AF-A0A0F3LEZ0-F1
#
_cell.length_a   1.000
_cell.length_b   1.000
_cell.length_c   1.000
_cell.angle_alpha   90.00
_cell.angle_beta   90.00
_cell.angle_gamma   90.00
#
_symmetry.space_group_name_H-M   'P 1'
#
loop_
_entity.id
_entity.type
_entity.pdbx_description
1 polymer ?
#
loop_
_entity_poly.entity_id
_entity_poly.type
_entity_poly.pdbx_seq_one_letter_code
_entity_poly.pdbx_strand_id
1 'polypeptide(L)'
;MKLSSIPVVKLPLVDVSTDPLDLLVTGLALRMKQLARTSPKFIELVHERQFRIQIGTDTGFARQIIVNNGDIDTVSGDAEKADFILQFADSEQGVKTLMKGDPTAFMTGMQNGTIKMEGDFGLLVWFNQVAKLVPPKLPKPVKEKIKMARQFIKQKTGKSI
;
A
#
# COMPACT_ATOMS: atom_id res chain seq x y z
N MET A 1 -25.78 -12.80 -1.74
CA MET A 1 -24.51 -13.06 -1.03
C MET A 1 -24.35 -12.00 0.05
N LYS A 2 -24.24 -12.40 1.33
CA LYS A 2 -24.03 -11.46 2.43
C LYS A 2 -22.54 -11.22 2.54
N LEU A 3 -22.10 -9.98 2.31
CA LEU A 3 -20.72 -9.56 2.53
C LEU A 3 -20.35 -9.87 3.98
N SER A 4 -19.28 -10.64 4.14
CA SER A 4 -18.63 -10.97 5.40
C SER A 4 -18.47 -9.70 6.25
N SER A 5 -19.09 -9.65 7.43
CA SER A 5 -19.06 -8.50 8.32
C SER A 5 -17.72 -8.43 9.04
N ILE A 6 -16.70 -7.88 8.38
CA ILE A 6 -15.43 -7.52 9.00
C ILE A 6 -15.72 -6.44 10.05
N PRO A 7 -15.30 -6.61 11.31
CA PRO A 7 -15.50 -5.59 12.34
C PRO A 7 -14.70 -4.33 11.99
N VAL A 8 -15.41 -3.25 11.67
CA VAL A 8 -14.83 -1.93 11.44
C VAL A 8 -14.77 -1.18 12.76
N VAL A 9 -13.56 -0.93 13.28
CA VAL A 9 -13.35 -0.19 14.53
C VAL A 9 -13.05 1.26 14.17
N LYS A 10 -14.01 2.15 14.39
CA LYS A 10 -13.83 3.58 14.15
C LYS A 10 -12.85 4.17 15.15
N LEU A 11 -11.58 4.32 14.76
CA LEU A 11 -10.61 5.08 15.53
C LEU A 11 -10.90 6.57 15.31
N PRO A 12 -10.78 7.43 16.34
CA PRO A 12 -11.26 8.82 16.31
C PRO A 12 -10.57 9.74 15.28
N LEU A 13 -9.64 9.22 14.46
CA LEU A 13 -8.92 9.97 13.43
C LEU A 13 -8.98 9.33 12.03
N VAL A 14 -9.30 8.04 11.90
CA VAL A 14 -9.43 7.31 10.62
C VAL A 14 -10.36 6.10 10.83
N ASP A 15 -11.39 5.93 10.00
CA ASP A 15 -12.20 4.70 10.00
C ASP A 15 -11.35 3.56 9.45
N VAL A 16 -10.97 2.58 10.29
CA VAL A 16 -10.07 1.46 9.93
C VAL A 16 -10.67 0.14 10.44
N SER A 17 -10.67 -0.89 9.61
CA SER A 17 -11.10 -2.24 9.99
C SER A 17 -9.93 -3.10 10.50
N THR A 18 -10.25 -4.26 11.05
CA THR A 18 -9.25 -5.26 11.45
C THR A 18 -8.69 -6.07 10.27
N ASP A 19 -9.11 -5.78 9.03
CA ASP A 19 -8.57 -6.43 7.85
C ASP A 19 -7.08 -6.09 7.69
N PRO A 20 -6.20 -7.08 7.43
CA PRO A 20 -4.76 -6.84 7.37
C PRO A 20 -4.36 -5.94 6.18
N LEU A 21 -5.10 -5.97 5.08
CA LEU A 21 -4.88 -5.09 3.94
C LEU A 21 -5.31 -3.66 4.27
N ASP A 22 -6.42 -3.49 5.00
CA ASP A 22 -6.86 -2.17 5.47
C ASP A 22 -5.81 -1.49 6.37
N LEU A 23 -5.27 -2.24 7.33
CA LEU A 23 -4.21 -1.75 8.21
C LEU A 23 -2.96 -1.35 7.41
N LEU A 24 -2.59 -2.14 6.42
CA LEU A 24 -1.44 -1.86 5.55
C LEU A 24 -1.66 -0.60 4.71
N VAL A 25 -2.81 -0.48 4.03
CA VAL A 25 -3.12 0.65 3.15
C VAL A 25 -3.30 1.93 3.96
N THR A 26 -3.92 1.86 5.14
CA THR A 26 -4.02 2.99 6.05
C THR A 26 -2.64 3.44 6.52
N GLY A 27 -1.78 2.51 6.94
CA GLY A 27 -0.41 2.81 7.35
C GLY A 27 0.40 3.46 6.22
N LEU A 28 0.22 2.99 4.99
CA LEU A 28 0.81 3.58 3.79
C LEU A 28 0.33 5.02 3.57
N ALA A 29 -0.97 5.28 3.65
CA ALA A 29 -1.53 6.62 3.49
C ALA A 29 -1.01 7.60 4.55
N LEU A 30 -0.93 7.17 5.82
CA LEU A 30 -0.34 7.97 6.91
C LEU A 30 1.13 8.28 6.65
N ARG A 31 1.89 7.30 6.16
CA ARG A 31 3.29 7.49 5.79
C ARG A 31 3.44 8.47 4.62
N MET A 32 2.58 8.38 3.61
CA MET A 32 2.55 9.32 2.49
C MET A 32 2.19 10.74 2.96
N LYS A 33 1.21 10.89 3.85
CA LYS A 33 0.85 12.18 4.47
C LYS A 33 2.01 12.80 5.26
N GLN A 34 2.78 11.98 5.97
CA GLN A 34 4.01 12.43 6.61
C GLN A 34 5.06 12.87 5.57
N LEU A 35 5.27 12.08 4.52
CA LEU A 35 6.26 12.37 3.47
C LEU A 35 5.92 13.65 2.68
N ALA A 36 4.64 13.94 2.45
CA ALA A 36 4.14 15.18 1.86
C ALA A 36 4.51 16.44 2.65
N ARG A 37 4.98 16.29 3.90
CA ARG A 37 5.42 17.41 4.75
C ARG A 37 6.92 17.39 5.06
N THR A 38 7.61 16.28 4.80
CA THR A 38 8.96 16.04 5.33
C THR A 38 9.99 15.64 4.27
N SER A 39 9.55 15.27 3.07
CA SER A 39 10.44 14.81 2.00
C SER A 39 10.28 15.69 0.77
N PRO A 40 11.25 16.58 0.45
CA PRO A 40 11.21 17.43 -0.75
C PRO A 40 10.94 16.64 -2.04
N LYS A 41 11.61 15.49 -2.20
CA LYS A 41 11.37 14.58 -3.33
C LYS A 41 9.95 14.04 -3.40
N PHE A 42 9.31 13.82 -2.25
CA PHE A 42 7.93 13.33 -2.24
C PHE A 42 6.97 14.46 -2.55
N ILE A 43 7.21 15.66 -1.98
CA ILE A 43 6.45 16.87 -2.26
C ILE A 43 6.40 17.15 -3.76
N GLU A 44 7.54 17.11 -4.46
CA GLU A 44 7.61 17.27 -5.92
C GLU A 44 6.77 16.22 -6.68
N LEU A 45 6.69 14.99 -6.17
CA LEU A 45 5.93 13.91 -6.80
C LEU A 45 4.41 14.06 -6.65
N VAL A 46 3.94 14.83 -5.67
CA VAL A 46 2.50 15.02 -5.39
C VAL A 46 2.02 16.44 -5.66
N HIS A 47 2.93 17.39 -5.84
CA HIS A 47 2.64 18.79 -6.15
C HIS A 47 1.83 18.88 -7.46
N GLU A 48 0.77 19.69 -7.45
CA GLU A 48 -0.12 19.91 -8.60
C GLU A 48 -0.74 18.64 -9.22
N ARG A 49 -0.78 17.54 -8.46
CA ARG A 49 -1.45 16.31 -8.90
C ARG A 49 -2.76 16.09 -8.17
N GLN A 50 -3.76 15.62 -8.92
CA GLN A 50 -5.05 15.24 -8.39
C GLN A 50 -5.44 13.88 -8.96
N PHE A 51 -5.55 12.87 -8.09
CA PHE A 51 -6.03 11.55 -8.47
C PHE A 51 -6.39 10.73 -7.23
N ARG A 52 -7.16 9.66 -7.46
CA ARG A 52 -7.65 8.72 -6.47
C ARG A 52 -7.25 7.30 -6.84
N ILE A 53 -6.55 6.63 -5.95
CA ILE A 53 -6.18 5.21 -6.08
C ILE A 53 -7.05 4.40 -5.13
N GLN A 54 -7.70 3.36 -5.64
CA GLN A 54 -8.40 2.37 -4.84
C GLN A 54 -7.59 1.10 -4.71
N ILE A 55 -7.52 0.58 -3.49
CA ILE A 55 -7.03 -0.77 -3.20
C ILE A 55 -8.20 -1.54 -2.58
N GLY A 56 -8.56 -2.67 -3.19
CA GLY A 56 -9.70 -3.47 -2.75
C GLY A 56 -9.53 -4.97 -2.95
N THR A 57 -10.53 -5.73 -2.51
CA THR A 57 -10.59 -7.19 -2.64
C THR A 57 -11.96 -7.66 -3.13
N ASP A 58 -12.00 -8.80 -3.82
CA ASP A 58 -13.25 -9.43 -4.25
C ASP A 58 -14.09 -9.91 -3.05
N THR A 59 -13.47 -10.02 -1.86
CA THR A 59 -14.12 -10.37 -0.59
C THR A 59 -14.85 -9.21 0.09
N GLY A 60 -14.75 -7.98 -0.44
CA GLY A 60 -15.53 -6.83 0.01
C GLY A 60 -14.77 -5.75 0.78
N PHE A 61 -13.43 -5.81 0.83
CA PHE A 61 -12.63 -4.69 1.32
C PHE A 61 -12.39 -3.66 0.20
N ALA A 62 -12.46 -2.38 0.52
CA ALA A 62 -11.98 -1.31 -0.34
C ALA A 62 -11.50 -0.11 0.50
N ARG A 63 -10.43 0.53 0.07
CA ARG A 63 -9.95 1.80 0.59
C ARG A 63 -9.38 2.65 -0.53
N GLN A 64 -9.65 3.95 -0.46
CA GLN A 64 -9.14 4.92 -1.40
C GLN A 64 -8.07 5.79 -0.76
N ILE A 65 -6.98 6.03 -1.49
CA ILE A 65 -5.96 7.05 -1.20
C ILE A 65 -6.21 8.21 -2.17
N ILE A 66 -6.32 9.40 -1.61
CA ILE A 66 -6.63 10.62 -2.35
C ILE A 66 -5.37 11.48 -2.34
N VAL A 67 -4.90 11.85 -3.53
CA VAL A 67 -3.85 12.85 -3.71
C VAL A 67 -4.50 14.09 -4.31
N ASN A 68 -4.33 15.23 -3.65
CA ASN A 68 -4.91 16.49 -4.08
C ASN A 68 -3.95 17.65 -3.84
N ASN A 69 -3.26 18.10 -4.89
CA ASN A 69 -2.34 19.25 -4.87
C ASN A 69 -1.33 19.20 -3.71
N GLY A 70 -0.74 18.02 -3.50
CA GLY A 70 0.23 17.78 -2.43
C GLY A 70 -0.37 17.25 -1.13
N ASP A 71 -1.68 17.40 -0.92
CA ASP A 71 -2.36 16.80 0.23
C ASP A 71 -2.66 15.32 -0.01
N ILE A 72 -2.54 14.54 1.08
CA ILE A 72 -2.79 13.10 1.09
C ILE A 72 -3.84 12.79 2.14
N ASP A 73 -4.91 12.12 1.71
CA ASP A 73 -5.97 11.60 2.57
C ASP A 73 -6.36 10.17 2.19
N THR A 74 -7.18 9.55 3.04
CA THR A 74 -7.72 8.22 2.77
C THR A 74 -9.12 8.07 3.34
N VAL A 75 -9.96 7.32 2.62
CA VAL A 75 -11.34 7.00 3.02
C VAL A 75 -11.58 5.50 2.84
N SER A 76 -12.36 4.91 3.73
CA SER A 76 -12.82 3.52 3.60
C SER A 76 -13.90 3.43 2.53
N GLY A 77 -13.97 2.30 1.82
CA GLY A 77 -14.94 2.03 0.76
C GLY A 77 -14.53 2.58 -0.60
N ASP A 78 -15.49 2.53 -1.53
CA ASP A 78 -15.36 2.80 -2.95
C ASP A 78 -16.46 3.74 -3.49
N ALA A 79 -17.01 4.59 -2.62
CA ALA A 79 -18.16 5.44 -2.94
C ALA A 79 -17.92 6.41 -4.11
N GLU A 80 -16.68 6.87 -4.28
CA GLU A 80 -16.25 7.77 -5.35
C GLU A 80 -15.51 6.98 -6.44
N LYS A 81 -15.59 7.40 -7.70
CA LYS A 81 -14.84 6.75 -8.78
C LYS A 81 -13.34 6.98 -8.59
N ALA A 82 -12.55 5.92 -8.59
CA ALA A 82 -11.08 6.00 -8.58
C ALA A 82 -10.51 6.12 -10.00
N ASP A 83 -9.39 6.83 -10.13
CA ASP A 83 -8.62 6.95 -11.38
C ASP A 83 -7.82 5.69 -11.67
N PHE A 84 -7.45 4.96 -10.61
CA PHE A 84 -6.82 3.65 -10.71
C PHE A 84 -7.33 2.73 -9.61
N ILE A 85 -7.66 1.49 -9.98
CA ILE A 85 -8.15 0.45 -9.07
C ILE A 85 -7.19 -0.71 -9.12
N LEU A 86 -6.73 -1.12 -7.94
CA LEU A 86 -5.98 -2.34 -7.71
C LEU A 86 -6.84 -3.30 -6.88
N GLN A 87 -7.35 -4.33 -7.54
CA GLN A 87 -8.29 -5.28 -6.98
C GLN A 87 -7.62 -6.63 -6.78
N PHE A 88 -7.62 -7.15 -5.57
CA PHE A 88 -7.07 -8.46 -5.21
C PHE A 88 -8.19 -9.50 -5.05
N ALA A 89 -7.86 -10.79 -5.17
CA ALA A 89 -8.80 -11.84 -4.84
C ALA A 89 -9.17 -11.80 -3.34
N ASP A 90 -8.16 -11.61 -2.48
CA ASP A 90 -8.32 -11.53 -1.03
C ASP A 90 -7.24 -10.65 -0.37
N SER A 91 -7.47 -10.32 0.91
CA SER A 91 -6.63 -9.42 1.69
C SER A 91 -5.23 -9.99 1.98
N GLU A 92 -5.11 -11.30 2.19
CA GLU A 92 -3.80 -11.92 2.45
C GLU A 92 -2.90 -11.83 1.22
N GLN A 93 -3.46 -12.10 0.05
CA GLN A 93 -2.77 -11.96 -1.21
C GLN A 93 -2.37 -10.50 -1.46
N GLY A 94 -3.27 -9.56 -1.19
CA GLY A 94 -3.01 -8.13 -1.29
C GLY A 94 -1.82 -7.71 -0.43
N VAL A 95 -1.81 -8.10 0.84
CA VAL A 95 -0.71 -7.83 1.78
C VAL A 95 0.60 -8.46 1.28
N LYS A 96 0.59 -9.75 0.92
CA LYS A 96 1.78 -10.46 0.43
C LYS A 96 2.37 -9.78 -0.82
N THR A 97 1.51 -9.32 -1.73
CA THR A 97 1.94 -8.68 -2.98
C THR A 97 2.50 -7.28 -2.72
N LEU A 98 1.79 -6.45 -1.96
CA LEU A 98 2.21 -5.08 -1.64
C LEU A 98 3.50 -5.06 -0.79
N MET A 99 3.64 -5.98 0.16
CA MET A 99 4.85 -6.08 0.99
C MET A 99 6.09 -6.50 0.20
N LYS A 100 5.91 -7.37 -0.81
CA LYS A 100 7.01 -7.71 -1.73
C LYS A 100 7.41 -6.49 -2.56
N GLY A 101 6.44 -5.73 -3.04
CA GLY A 101 6.67 -4.50 -3.80
C GLY A 101 7.48 -4.73 -5.08
N ASP A 102 7.55 -5.97 -5.57
CA ASP A 102 8.27 -6.34 -6.78
C ASP A 102 7.29 -6.47 -7.97
N PRO A 103 7.65 -5.99 -9.17
CA PRO A 103 6.77 -6.05 -10.34
C PRO A 103 6.34 -7.47 -10.70
N THR A 104 7.19 -8.48 -10.46
CA THR A 104 6.93 -9.87 -10.80
C THR A 104 5.71 -10.41 -10.05
N ALA A 105 5.57 -10.11 -8.76
CA ALA A 105 4.45 -10.54 -7.93
C ALA A 105 3.12 -9.99 -8.47
N PHE A 106 3.10 -8.73 -8.91
CA PHE A 106 1.93 -8.14 -9.56
C PHE A 106 1.61 -8.80 -10.89
N MET A 107 2.63 -8.98 -11.76
CA MET A 107 2.45 -9.61 -13.06
C MET A 107 1.94 -11.05 -12.96
N THR A 108 2.51 -11.85 -12.06
CA THR A 108 2.03 -13.22 -11.80
C THR A 108 0.62 -13.22 -11.26
N GLY A 109 0.28 -12.31 -10.33
CA GLY A 109 -1.08 -12.20 -9.82
C GLY A 109 -2.11 -11.85 -10.91
N MET A 110 -1.75 -10.97 -11.84
CA MET A 110 -2.58 -10.64 -13.01
C MET A 110 -2.74 -11.82 -13.96
N GLN A 111 -1.64 -12.52 -14.28
CA GLN A 111 -1.68 -13.72 -15.14
C GLN A 111 -2.58 -14.82 -14.55
N ASN A 112 -2.56 -14.97 -13.22
CA ASN A 112 -3.37 -15.95 -12.51
C ASN A 112 -4.83 -15.48 -12.29
N GLY A 113 -5.20 -14.27 -12.72
CA GLY A 113 -6.54 -13.69 -12.53
C GLY A 113 -6.86 -13.27 -11.08
N THR A 114 -5.87 -13.30 -10.21
CA THR A 114 -6.00 -12.99 -8.78
C THR A 114 -5.74 -11.52 -8.45
N ILE A 115 -5.20 -10.76 -9.40
CA ILE A 115 -5.06 -9.31 -9.34
C ILE A 115 -5.70 -8.74 -10.60
N LYS A 116 -6.57 -7.74 -10.43
CA LYS A 116 -7.13 -6.95 -11.54
C LYS A 116 -6.69 -5.51 -11.35
N MET A 117 -6.35 -4.86 -12.45
CA MET A 117 -5.96 -3.45 -12.48
C MET A 117 -6.85 -2.74 -13.51
N GLU A 118 -7.43 -1.62 -13.11
CA GLU A 118 -8.32 -0.82 -13.95
C GLU A 118 -7.98 0.66 -13.84
N GLY A 119 -8.22 1.44 -14.90
CA GLY A 119 -8.00 2.89 -14.93
C GLY A 119 -6.66 3.31 -15.54
N ASP A 120 -6.08 4.39 -15.01
CA ASP A 120 -4.86 5.00 -15.54
C ASP A 120 -3.59 4.25 -15.08
N PHE A 121 -3.05 3.43 -15.97
CA PHE A 121 -1.80 2.70 -15.74
C PHE A 121 -0.56 3.62 -15.61
N GLY A 122 -0.64 4.90 -16.00
CA GLY A 122 0.39 5.90 -15.71
C GLY A 122 0.63 6.06 -14.21
N LEU A 123 -0.40 5.83 -13.39
CA LEU A 123 -0.30 5.85 -11.92
C LEU A 123 0.53 4.70 -11.35
N LEU A 124 0.73 3.60 -12.09
CA LEU A 124 1.67 2.54 -11.68
C LEU A 124 3.12 3.01 -11.70
N VAL A 125 3.48 3.79 -12.72
CA VAL A 125 4.84 4.37 -12.83
C VAL A 125 5.08 5.33 -11.67
N TRP A 126 4.09 6.18 -11.36
CA TRP A 126 4.12 7.06 -10.20
C TRP A 126 4.21 6.27 -8.89
N PHE A 127 3.40 5.22 -8.71
CA PHE A 127 3.40 4.38 -7.51
C PHE A 127 4.77 3.73 -7.27
N ASN A 128 5.44 3.27 -8.33
CA ASN A 128 6.80 2.73 -8.24
C ASN A 128 7.83 3.77 -7.77
N GLN A 129 7.65 5.05 -8.08
CA GLN A 129 8.51 6.13 -7.57
C GLN A 129 8.23 6.37 -6.08
N VAL A 130 6.95 6.41 -5.69
CA VAL A 130 6.51 6.55 -4.29
C VAL A 130 6.99 5.40 -3.42
N ALA A 131 6.85 4.15 -3.88
CA ALA A 131 7.23 2.95 -3.16
C ALA A 131 8.70 2.94 -2.73
N LYS A 132 9.59 3.62 -3.47
CA LYS A 132 11.00 3.78 -3.12
C LYS A 132 11.24 4.75 -1.95
N LEU A 133 10.30 5.66 -1.69
CA LEU A 133 10.39 6.69 -0.65
C LEU A 133 9.64 6.31 0.63
N VAL A 134 8.68 5.39 0.54
CA VAL A 134 7.87 4.91 1.67
C VAL A 134 8.73 4.29 2.78
N PRO A 135 9.67 3.36 2.50
CA PRO A 135 10.51 2.77 3.53
C PRO A 135 11.31 3.85 4.28
N PRO A 136 11.31 3.82 5.63
CA PRO A 136 12.06 4.80 6.41
C PRO A 136 13.56 4.66 6.14
N LYS A 137 14.25 5.81 6.09
CA LYS A 137 15.72 5.82 6.08
C LYS A 137 16.22 5.35 7.43
N LEU A 138 16.57 4.07 7.53
CA LEU A 138 17.13 3.50 8.75
C LEU A 138 18.48 4.15 9.09
N PRO A 139 18.72 4.58 10.34
CA PRO A 139 20.04 5.01 10.80
C PRO A 139 21.08 3.91 10.58
N LYS A 140 22.34 4.29 10.30
CA LYS A 140 23.47 3.37 10.12
C LYS A 140 23.52 2.25 11.20
N PRO A 141 23.43 2.55 12.51
CA PRO A 141 23.53 1.50 13.53
C PRO A 141 22.36 0.49 13.49
N VAL A 142 21.16 0.93 13.08
CA VAL A 142 19.99 0.04 12.95
C VAL A 142 20.12 -0.84 11.71
N LYS A 143 20.65 -0.28 10.61
CA LYS A 143 20.92 -1.05 9.38
C LYS A 143 21.90 -2.20 9.63
N GLU A 144 22.96 -1.95 10.39
CA GLU A 144 23.95 -2.98 10.73
C GLU A 144 23.34 -4.09 11.58
N LYS A 145 22.55 -3.74 12.61
CA LYS A 145 21.84 -4.72 13.44
C LYS A 145 20.84 -5.55 12.64
N ILE A 146 20.08 -4.94 11.73
CA ILE A 146 19.15 -5.67 10.84
C ILE A 146 19.92 -6.61 9.89
N LYS A 147 21.06 -6.17 9.36
CA LYS A 147 21.92 -7.00 8.49
C LYS A 147 22.44 -8.22 9.26
N MET A 148 22.92 -8.03 10.49
CA MET A 148 23.36 -9.11 11.37
C MET A 148 22.21 -10.07 11.70
N ALA A 149 21.02 -9.54 12.06
CA ALA A 149 19.85 -10.36 12.34
C ALA A 149 19.41 -11.19 11.12
N ARG A 150 19.35 -10.59 9.93
CA ARG A 150 19.05 -11.31 8.68
C ARG A 150 20.08 -12.39 8.37
N GLN A 151 21.36 -12.12 8.57
CA GLN A 151 22.43 -13.11 8.39
C GLN A 151 22.30 -14.27 9.39
N PHE A 152 22.02 -13.97 10.65
CA PHE A 152 21.81 -14.97 11.69
C PHE A 152 20.60 -15.87 11.41
N ILE A 153 19.48 -15.27 11.00
CA ILE A 153 18.28 -16.01 10.60
C ILE A 153 18.60 -16.89 9.39
N LYS A 154 19.26 -16.35 8.37
CA LYS A 154 19.67 -17.11 7.17
C LYS A 154 20.54 -18.31 7.53
N GLN A 155 21.48 -18.14 8.46
CA GLN A 155 22.33 -19.24 8.96
C GLN A 155 21.52 -20.30 9.73
N LYS A 156 20.52 -19.90 10.53
CA LYS A 156 19.73 -20.84 11.35
C LYS A 156 18.58 -21.51 10.62
N THR A 157 17.97 -20.86 9.62
CA THR A 157 16.74 -21.36 8.96
C THR A 157 16.93 -21.68 7.48
N GLY A 158 18.09 -21.41 6.88
CA GLY A 158 18.37 -21.65 5.46
C GLY A 158 17.53 -20.81 4.48
N LYS A 159 16.54 -20.07 4.98
CA LYS A 159 15.67 -19.17 4.20
C LYS A 159 16.16 -17.73 4.34
N SER A 160 16.24 -17.03 3.20
CA SER A 160 16.50 -15.60 3.16
C SER A 160 15.16 -14.87 3.35
N ILE A 161 15.10 -13.94 4.31
CA ILE A 161 13.99 -12.96 4.45
C ILE A 161 14.34 -11.68 3.69
#